data_AF-A0A4S4KCB5-F1
#
_entry.id   AF-A0A4S4KCB5-F1
#
_cell.length_a   1.000
_cell.length_b   1.000
_cell.length_c   1.000
_cell.angle_alpha   90.00
_cell.angle_beta   90.00
_cell.angle_gamma   90.00
#
_symmetry.space_group_name_H-M   'P 1'
#
loop_
_entity.id
_entity.type
_entity.pdbx_description
1 polymer ?
#
loop_
_entity_poly.entity_id
_entity_poly.type
_entity_poly.pdbx_seq_one_letter_code
_entity_poly.pdbx_strand_id
1 'polypeptide(L)'
;MPLIEDGHSTDPDTGILTLPVELVEQIFQQIDNLQDTICLSLASTSFLRLGHKYIGKEMKDSLGRWAGGRLVWITDMGTRVHDVHFPAGILTGAEMTELLRFPGRAKVHKEELRAELRVGDWIKQKFRRVDPISRPKFYWSSSGSRLKGFDGTMFTKLATPQYRMTGCEHHCWVLCNESKREYIRAAALAEVDRKSPGAKENSGLALYVMNFIPWKPDYQPVTFEDPHRGPWAGDRFRITTLDDIAGLEENKWKDITDEAVETLYGIRRDMIDMQAVHLM
;
A
#
# COMPACT_ATOMS: atom_id res chain seq x y z
N MET A 1 -63.82 -33.06 -13.92
CA MET A 1 -62.73 -32.41 -14.68
C MET A 1 -62.64 -30.98 -14.14
N PRO A 2 -61.71 -30.69 -13.21
CA PRO A 2 -61.63 -29.38 -12.58
C PRO A 2 -60.74 -28.43 -13.38
N LEU A 3 -61.11 -27.15 -13.34
CA LEU A 3 -60.40 -26.00 -13.88
C LEU A 3 -59.07 -25.86 -13.16
N ILE A 4 -57.98 -25.79 -13.92
CA ILE A 4 -56.66 -25.39 -13.42
C ILE A 4 -56.67 -23.86 -13.44
N GLU A 5 -56.69 -23.25 -12.25
CA GLU A 5 -56.54 -21.80 -12.09
C GLU A 5 -55.10 -21.40 -12.42
N ASP A 6 -54.96 -20.49 -13.38
CA ASP A 6 -53.72 -19.80 -13.70
C ASP A 6 -53.31 -18.89 -12.53
N GLY A 7 -52.44 -19.42 -11.67
CA GLY A 7 -51.74 -18.66 -10.64
C GLY A 7 -50.66 -17.77 -11.26
N HIS A 8 -51.05 -16.65 -11.86
CA HIS A 8 -50.12 -15.54 -12.15
C HIS A 8 -49.80 -14.80 -10.86
N SER A 9 -48.74 -15.23 -10.17
CA SER A 9 -48.07 -14.41 -9.15
C SER A 9 -47.38 -13.24 -9.85
N THR A 10 -48.03 -12.07 -9.85
CA THR A 10 -47.51 -10.82 -10.43
C THR A 10 -46.82 -9.92 -9.41
N ASP A 11 -46.26 -10.47 -8.33
CA ASP A 11 -45.47 -9.67 -7.41
C ASP A 11 -43.99 -9.74 -7.85
N PRO A 12 -43.38 -8.65 -8.35
CA PRO A 12 -41.94 -8.60 -8.53
C PRO A 12 -41.36 -8.43 -7.13
N ASP A 13 -41.29 -9.56 -6.41
CA ASP A 13 -40.75 -9.72 -5.08
C ASP A 13 -39.26 -9.40 -5.12
N THR A 14 -38.96 -8.10 -5.20
CA THR A 14 -37.62 -7.54 -5.41
C THR A 14 -36.83 -7.53 -4.10
N GLY A 15 -37.33 -8.22 -3.07
CA GLY A 15 -36.62 -8.55 -1.84
C GLY A 15 -35.90 -7.35 -1.23
N ILE A 16 -34.62 -7.54 -0.90
CA ILE A 16 -33.75 -6.53 -0.28
C ILE A 16 -33.64 -5.22 -1.08
N LEU A 17 -33.99 -5.19 -2.37
CA LEU A 17 -33.98 -3.98 -3.21
C LEU A 17 -35.16 -3.04 -2.95
N THR A 18 -36.16 -3.48 -2.17
CA THR A 18 -37.28 -2.65 -1.69
C THR A 18 -37.01 -1.98 -0.35
N LEU A 19 -35.89 -2.30 0.30
CA LEU A 19 -35.53 -1.66 1.57
C LEU A 19 -35.28 -0.17 1.38
N PRO A 20 -35.70 0.68 2.35
CA PRO A 20 -35.25 2.06 2.43
C PRO A 20 -33.73 2.15 2.39
N VAL A 21 -33.22 3.21 1.75
CA VAL A 21 -31.78 3.44 1.53
C VAL A 21 -31.01 3.44 2.86
N GLU A 22 -31.63 3.93 3.93
CA GLU A 22 -31.06 4.00 5.28
C GLU A 22 -30.74 2.62 5.84
N LEU A 23 -31.59 1.62 5.58
CA LEU A 23 -31.36 0.24 6.03
C LEU A 23 -30.24 -0.42 5.22
N VAL A 24 -30.17 -0.16 3.92
CA VAL A 24 -29.07 -0.63 3.07
C VAL A 24 -27.74 -0.01 3.53
N GLU A 25 -27.75 1.27 3.89
CA GLU A 25 -26.58 1.93 4.47
C GLU A 25 -26.14 1.33 5.80
N GLN A 26 -27.09 1.00 6.69
CA GLN A 26 -26.78 0.31 7.93
C GLN A 26 -26.14 -1.05 7.69
N ILE A 27 -26.60 -1.81 6.68
CA ILE A 27 -25.98 -3.09 6.29
C ILE A 27 -24.52 -2.87 5.88
N PHE A 28 -24.25 -1.89 5.01
CA PHE A 28 -22.88 -1.57 4.61
C PHE A 28 -22.00 -1.15 5.80
N GLN A 29 -22.52 -0.42 6.78
CA GLN A 29 -21.78 -0.02 7.98
C GLN A 29 -21.36 -1.19 8.87
N GLN A 30 -22.08 -2.32 8.80
CA GLN A 30 -21.73 -3.53 9.57
C GLN A 30 -20.70 -4.42 8.86
N ILE A 31 -20.31 -4.10 7.62
CA ILE A 31 -19.32 -4.87 6.87
C ILE A 31 -17.93 -4.28 7.13
N ASP A 32 -17.05 -5.07 7.75
CA ASP A 32 -15.67 -4.71 8.11
C ASP A 32 -14.61 -5.27 7.13
N ASN A 33 -15.08 -5.78 5.99
CA ASN A 33 -14.26 -6.42 4.98
C ASN A 33 -14.56 -5.83 3.60
N LEU A 34 -13.50 -5.32 2.95
CA LEU A 34 -13.60 -4.75 1.61
C LEU A 34 -14.17 -5.76 0.59
N GLN A 35 -13.79 -7.04 0.66
CA GLN A 35 -14.27 -8.04 -0.29
C GLN A 35 -15.79 -8.19 -0.21
N ASP A 36 -16.33 -8.29 1.00
CA ASP A 36 -17.77 -8.45 1.20
C ASP A 36 -18.52 -7.18 0.80
N THR A 37 -17.91 -6.02 1.04
CA THR A 37 -18.41 -4.72 0.58
C THR A 37 -18.50 -4.65 -0.94
N ILE A 38 -17.45 -5.09 -1.67
CA ILE A 38 -17.44 -5.13 -3.13
C ILE A 38 -18.46 -6.14 -3.66
N CYS A 39 -18.51 -7.35 -3.08
CA CYS A 39 -19.47 -8.38 -3.48
C CYS A 39 -20.92 -7.88 -3.35
N LEU A 40 -21.27 -7.27 -2.21
CA LEU A 40 -22.60 -6.67 -2.03
C LEU A 40 -22.85 -5.53 -3.02
N SER A 41 -21.85 -4.68 -3.26
CA SER A 41 -21.93 -3.60 -4.24
C SER A 41 -22.19 -4.10 -5.66
N LEU A 42 -21.60 -5.23 -6.05
CA LEU A 42 -21.77 -5.81 -7.39
C LEU A 42 -23.10 -6.56 -7.56
N ALA A 43 -23.82 -6.86 -6.47
CA ALA A 43 -25.10 -7.56 -6.55
C ALA A 43 -26.21 -6.71 -7.21
N SER A 44 -26.10 -5.37 -7.20
CA SER A 44 -27.01 -4.49 -7.94
C SER A 44 -26.40 -3.12 -8.24
N THR A 45 -26.90 -2.43 -9.27
CA THR A 45 -26.47 -1.06 -9.59
C THR A 45 -26.83 -0.05 -8.50
N SER A 46 -27.94 -0.26 -7.78
CA SER A 46 -28.33 0.54 -6.63
C SER A 46 -27.34 0.39 -5.47
N PHE A 47 -26.94 -0.85 -5.16
CA PHE A 47 -25.93 -1.14 -4.15
C PHE A 47 -24.55 -0.64 -4.56
N LEU A 48 -24.20 -0.71 -5.85
CA LEU A 48 -22.92 -0.17 -6.32
C LEU A 48 -22.78 1.33 -6.05
N ARG A 49 -23.85 2.11 -6.28
CA ARG A 49 -23.85 3.56 -6.03
C ARG A 49 -23.64 3.89 -4.56
N LEU A 50 -24.31 3.16 -3.66
CA LEU A 50 -24.19 3.35 -2.21
C LEU A 50 -22.86 2.80 -1.68
N GLY A 51 -22.48 1.61 -2.12
CA GLY A 51 -21.32 0.86 -1.70
C GLY A 51 -20.00 1.56 -2.02
N HIS A 52 -19.95 2.40 -3.06
CA HIS A 52 -18.73 3.10 -3.47
C HIS A 52 -18.05 3.88 -2.32
N LYS A 53 -18.83 4.57 -1.47
CA LYS A 53 -18.27 5.30 -0.33
C LYS A 53 -17.68 4.37 0.73
N TYR A 54 -18.30 3.21 0.95
CA TYR A 54 -17.84 2.20 1.89
C TYR A 54 -16.60 1.47 1.37
N ILE A 55 -16.56 1.14 0.07
CA ILE A 55 -15.36 0.62 -0.62
C ILE A 55 -14.19 1.57 -0.39
N GLY A 56 -14.38 2.88 -0.62
CA GLY A 56 -13.34 3.88 -0.42
C GLY A 56 -12.84 3.94 1.04
N LYS A 57 -13.76 3.90 2.01
CA LYS A 57 -13.43 3.86 3.44
C LYS A 57 -12.62 2.62 3.81
N GLU A 58 -13.13 1.43 3.49
CA GLU A 58 -12.48 0.16 3.84
C GLU A 58 -11.13 -0.01 3.11
N MET A 59 -10.98 0.57 1.91
CA MET A 59 -9.68 0.69 1.24
C MET A 59 -8.71 1.58 1.99
N LYS A 60 -9.13 2.77 2.46
CA LYS A 60 -8.29 3.66 3.28
C LYS A 60 -7.81 2.91 4.52
N ASP A 61 -8.71 2.23 5.22
CA ASP A 61 -8.40 1.50 6.46
C ASP A 61 -7.49 0.29 6.21
N SER A 62 -7.64 -0.38 5.05
CA SER A 62 -6.81 -1.52 4.67
C SER A 62 -5.42 -1.13 4.19
N LEU A 63 -5.31 -0.11 3.33
CA LEU A 63 -4.04 0.36 2.77
C LEU A 63 -3.26 1.23 3.74
N GLY A 64 -3.96 1.91 4.65
CA GLY A 64 -3.41 2.87 5.61
C GLY A 64 -3.08 2.27 6.97
N ARG A 65 -2.99 0.95 7.15
CA ARG A 65 -2.64 0.35 8.46
C ARG A 65 -1.27 0.78 8.99
N TRP A 66 -0.38 1.16 8.09
CA TRP A 66 0.93 1.73 8.44
C TRP A 66 0.87 3.25 8.66
N ALA A 67 -0.28 3.90 8.43
CA ALA A 67 -0.42 5.34 8.55
C ALA A 67 -0.12 5.79 9.99
N GLY A 68 0.58 6.91 10.12
CA GLY A 68 1.10 7.39 11.40
C GLY A 68 2.28 6.59 11.96
N GLY A 69 2.58 5.40 11.42
CA GLY A 69 3.77 4.62 11.76
C GLY A 69 5.03 5.21 11.12
N ARG A 70 6.19 5.03 11.76
CA ARG A 70 7.49 5.35 11.16
C ARG A 70 7.91 4.21 10.24
N LEU A 71 8.29 4.52 9.00
CA LEU A 71 8.66 3.49 8.01
C LEU A 71 10.13 3.59 7.61
N VAL A 72 10.78 2.43 7.52
CA VAL A 72 12.14 2.29 7.01
C VAL A 72 12.23 1.02 6.17
N TRP A 73 12.92 1.08 5.03
CA TRP A 73 13.18 -0.09 4.21
C TRP A 73 14.62 -0.55 4.42
N ILE A 74 14.78 -1.72 5.04
CA ILE A 74 16.10 -2.31 5.31
C ILE A 74 16.26 -3.52 4.40
N THR A 75 17.34 -3.55 3.63
CA THR A 75 17.66 -4.72 2.80
C THR A 75 18.21 -5.85 3.67
N ASP A 76 17.89 -7.10 3.34
CA ASP A 76 18.36 -8.29 4.06
C ASP A 76 19.80 -8.71 3.72
N MET A 77 20.45 -7.95 2.84
CA MET A 77 21.80 -8.18 2.36
C MET A 77 22.82 -7.54 3.30
N GLY A 78 23.53 -8.37 4.06
CA GLY A 78 24.81 -8.03 4.68
C GLY A 78 24.78 -7.12 5.91
N THR A 79 23.64 -6.50 6.20
CA THR A 79 23.53 -5.41 7.17
C THR A 79 23.92 -5.82 8.59
N ARG A 80 25.14 -5.46 9.00
CA ARG A 80 25.69 -5.78 10.32
C ARG A 80 25.06 -4.86 11.36
N VAL A 81 24.49 -5.43 12.42
CA VAL A 81 23.85 -4.66 13.51
C VAL A 81 24.75 -3.55 14.08
N HIS A 82 26.07 -3.78 14.13
CA HIS A 82 27.03 -2.81 14.65
C HIS A 82 27.29 -1.63 13.71
N ASP A 83 27.02 -1.79 12.42
CA ASP A 83 27.20 -0.75 11.40
C ASP A 83 25.87 -0.02 11.09
N VAL A 84 24.74 -0.54 11.60
CA VAL A 84 23.42 0.09 11.45
C VAL A 84 23.19 1.18 12.49
N HIS A 85 23.47 2.41 12.11
CA HIS A 85 22.76 3.53 12.70
C HIS A 85 21.33 3.51 12.17
N PHE A 86 20.33 3.39 13.04
CA PHE A 86 18.93 3.48 12.64
C PHE A 86 18.45 4.93 12.73
N PRO A 87 17.44 5.36 11.93
CA PRO A 87 16.80 6.66 12.13
C PRO A 87 16.33 6.83 13.58
N ALA A 88 16.51 8.03 14.13
CA ALA A 88 16.16 8.29 15.53
C ALA A 88 14.68 7.96 15.80
N GLY A 89 14.44 7.17 16.85
CA GLY A 89 13.10 6.80 17.29
C GLY A 89 12.40 5.70 16.47
N ILE A 90 13.08 5.05 15.52
CA ILE A 90 12.54 3.85 14.84
C ILE A 90 12.59 2.61 15.75
N LEU A 91 13.61 2.50 16.60
CA LEU A 91 13.74 1.50 17.66
C LEU A 91 13.87 2.23 19.00
N THR A 92 13.20 1.70 20.01
CA THR A 92 13.42 2.10 21.41
C THR A 92 14.80 1.63 21.89
N GLY A 93 15.33 2.24 22.96
CA GLY A 93 16.60 1.79 23.54
C GLY A 93 16.58 0.32 24.01
N ALA A 94 15.42 -0.15 24.47
CA ALA A 94 15.22 -1.55 24.85
C ALA A 94 15.26 -2.47 23.63
N GLU A 95 14.60 -2.10 22.53
CA GLU A 95 14.66 -2.83 21.26
C GLU A 95 16.06 -2.89 20.67
N MET A 96 16.79 -1.77 20.72
CA MET A 96 18.18 -1.73 20.28
C MET A 96 19.06 -2.69 21.10
N THR A 97 18.88 -2.69 22.43
CA THR A 97 19.63 -3.59 23.32
C THR A 97 19.30 -5.06 23.04
N GLU A 98 18.04 -5.38 22.77
CA GLU A 98 17.62 -6.73 22.40
C GLU A 98 18.21 -7.16 21.05
N LEU A 99 18.16 -6.28 20.05
CA LEU A 99 18.74 -6.52 18.73
C LEU A 99 20.24 -6.80 18.82
N LEU A 100 20.97 -6.03 19.64
CA LEU A 100 22.42 -6.23 19.88
C LEU A 100 22.75 -7.55 20.58
N ARG A 101 21.80 -8.12 21.35
CA ARG A 101 21.95 -9.40 22.06
C ARG A 101 21.40 -10.59 21.28
N PHE A 102 20.71 -10.35 20.17
CA PHE A 102 20.06 -11.39 19.39
C PHE A 102 21.12 -12.34 18.83
N PRO A 103 21.02 -13.67 18.99
CA PRO A 103 22.03 -14.57 18.45
C PRO A 103 21.94 -14.62 16.91
N GLY A 104 22.99 -14.21 16.21
CA GLY A 104 23.08 -14.37 14.75
C GLY A 104 23.08 -15.84 14.35
N ARG A 105 22.48 -16.19 13.22
CA ARG A 105 22.68 -17.54 12.64
C ARG A 105 24.09 -17.59 12.07
N ALA A 106 24.97 -18.41 12.67
CA ALA A 106 26.22 -18.78 12.02
C ALA A 106 25.89 -19.60 10.77
N LYS A 107 26.01 -19.00 9.58
CA LYS A 107 26.08 -19.78 8.35
C LYS A 107 27.52 -20.24 8.20
N VAL A 108 27.75 -21.54 8.27
CA VAL A 108 29.02 -22.16 7.90
C VAL A 108 29.10 -22.13 6.37
N HIS A 109 29.56 -21.02 5.80
CA HIS A 109 30.17 -21.06 4.48
C HIS A 109 31.62 -21.50 4.65
N LYS A 110 32.08 -22.44 3.80
CA LYS A 110 33.48 -22.87 3.76
C LYS A 110 34.36 -21.62 3.71
N GLU A 111 35.21 -21.50 4.74
CA GLU A 111 36.31 -20.55 4.95
C GLU A 111 36.12 -19.35 5.90
N GLU A 112 34.92 -18.92 6.28
CA GLU A 112 34.80 -17.94 7.39
C GLU A 112 33.54 -18.14 8.25
N LEU A 113 33.73 -18.64 9.48
CA LEU A 113 32.74 -18.63 10.55
C LEU A 113 32.51 -17.18 11.01
N ARG A 114 31.66 -16.43 10.32
CA ARG A 114 31.16 -15.13 10.81
C ARG A 114 29.70 -15.29 11.23
N ALA A 115 29.44 -15.11 12.53
CA ALA A 115 28.09 -15.04 13.05
C ALA A 115 27.44 -13.74 12.53
N GLU A 116 26.73 -13.82 11.40
CA GLU A 116 26.02 -12.68 10.85
C GLU A 116 24.74 -12.45 11.68
N LEU A 117 24.77 -11.39 12.49
CA LEU A 117 23.59 -10.80 13.09
C LEU A 117 22.76 -10.15 11.98
N ARG A 118 21.75 -10.85 11.48
CA ARG A 118 20.83 -10.29 10.47
C ARG A 118 19.68 -9.59 11.17
N VAL A 119 19.65 -8.25 11.11
CA VAL A 119 18.53 -7.40 11.58
C VAL A 119 17.18 -7.98 11.13
N GLY A 120 17.10 -8.47 9.88
CA GLY A 120 15.91 -9.09 9.34
C GLY A 120 15.43 -10.34 10.08
N ASP A 121 16.33 -11.15 10.65
CA ASP A 121 15.96 -12.34 11.43
C ASP A 121 15.39 -11.95 12.79
N TRP A 122 15.98 -10.95 13.45
CA TRP A 122 15.43 -10.40 14.69
C TRP A 122 14.05 -9.77 14.46
N ILE A 123 13.90 -8.95 13.42
CA ILE A 123 12.60 -8.34 13.05
C ILE A 123 11.55 -9.43 12.84
N LYS A 124 11.87 -10.47 12.05
CA LYS A 124 10.97 -11.59 11.80
C LYS A 124 10.59 -12.34 13.08
N GLN A 125 11.49 -12.49 14.04
CA GLN A 125 11.20 -13.17 15.30
C GLN A 125 10.37 -12.30 16.26
N LYS A 126 10.74 -11.03 16.43
CA LYS A 126 10.11 -10.12 17.38
C LYS A 126 8.74 -9.68 16.92
N PHE A 127 8.62 -9.28 15.66
CA PHE A 127 7.39 -8.73 15.09
C PHE A 127 6.54 -9.77 14.36
N ARG A 128 6.79 -11.07 14.60
CA ARG A 128 6.10 -12.24 14.00
C ARG A 128 4.57 -12.24 14.12
N ARG A 129 3.99 -11.31 14.89
CA ARG A 129 2.54 -11.11 15.10
C ARG A 129 1.97 -9.84 14.48
N VAL A 130 2.82 -8.89 14.10
CA VAL A 130 2.39 -7.72 13.36
C VAL A 130 2.82 -8.00 11.94
N ASP A 131 1.90 -8.57 11.18
CA ASP A 131 2.03 -8.56 9.74
C ASP A 131 1.23 -7.32 9.31
N PRO A 132 1.82 -6.09 9.35
CA PRO A 132 1.11 -4.91 8.87
C PRO A 132 0.90 -5.01 7.35
N ILE A 133 1.75 -5.83 6.71
CA ILE A 133 1.64 -6.35 5.36
C ILE A 133 1.35 -7.86 5.42
N SER A 134 0.53 -8.32 6.40
CA SER A 134 -0.31 -9.47 6.14
C SER A 134 -1.11 -8.96 5.02
N ARG A 135 -0.65 -9.35 3.81
CA ARG A 135 -1.18 -8.92 2.54
C ARG A 135 -2.65 -8.78 2.84
N PRO A 136 -3.26 -7.59 2.72
CA PRO A 136 -4.70 -7.59 2.83
C PRO A 136 -5.14 -8.77 1.95
N LYS A 137 -6.09 -9.59 2.40
CA LYS A 137 -6.39 -10.86 1.71
C LYS A 137 -6.66 -10.66 0.20
N PHE A 138 -6.75 -9.41 -0.27
CA PHE A 138 -6.29 -8.84 -1.54
C PHE A 138 -5.28 -9.61 -2.39
N TYR A 139 -4.28 -10.32 -1.84
CA TYR A 139 -3.54 -11.26 -2.67
C TYR A 139 -4.40 -12.50 -2.91
N TRP A 140 -5.28 -12.38 -3.91
CA TRP A 140 -5.80 -13.50 -4.69
C TRP A 140 -6.11 -14.72 -3.84
N SER A 141 -6.81 -14.53 -2.71
CA SER A 141 -7.47 -15.69 -2.12
C SER A 141 -8.35 -16.24 -3.24
N SER A 142 -8.35 -17.57 -3.38
CA SER A 142 -9.03 -18.41 -4.37
C SER A 142 -10.54 -18.15 -4.58
N SER A 143 -11.05 -17.05 -4.04
CA SER A 143 -12.35 -16.46 -4.29
C SER A 143 -12.36 -15.61 -5.58
N GLY A 144 -11.28 -14.88 -5.90
CA GLY A 144 -11.17 -14.14 -7.17
C GLY A 144 -11.21 -15.07 -8.39
N SER A 145 -10.77 -16.32 -8.24
CA SER A 145 -10.89 -17.35 -9.29
C SER A 145 -12.31 -17.89 -9.48
N ARG A 146 -13.28 -17.55 -8.60
CA ARG A 146 -14.69 -17.95 -8.75
C ARG A 146 -15.49 -16.96 -9.58
N LEU A 147 -15.20 -15.66 -9.47
CA LEU A 147 -15.83 -14.63 -10.30
C LEU A 147 -15.17 -14.64 -11.69
N LYS A 148 -15.92 -15.04 -12.71
CA LYS A 148 -15.45 -15.09 -14.11
C LYS A 148 -16.07 -13.97 -14.92
N GLY A 149 -15.43 -13.62 -16.04
CA GLY A 149 -15.98 -12.67 -17.00
C GLY A 149 -16.13 -11.26 -16.43
N PHE A 150 -17.31 -10.68 -16.64
CA PHE A 150 -17.60 -9.28 -16.30
C PHE A 150 -17.47 -8.99 -14.80
N ASP A 151 -18.03 -9.85 -13.95
CA ASP A 151 -18.01 -9.65 -12.49
C ASP A 151 -16.60 -9.71 -11.93
N GLY A 152 -15.76 -10.63 -12.43
CA GLY A 152 -14.34 -10.70 -12.04
C GLY A 152 -13.58 -9.43 -12.45
N THR A 153 -13.90 -8.86 -13.61
CA THR A 153 -13.31 -7.62 -14.10
C THR A 153 -13.74 -6.43 -13.25
N MET A 154 -15.04 -6.32 -12.96
CA MET A 154 -15.59 -5.26 -12.12
C MET A 154 -15.12 -5.36 -10.68
N PHE A 155 -15.04 -6.57 -10.12
CA PHE A 155 -14.46 -6.82 -8.80
C PHE A 155 -13.01 -6.34 -8.76
N THR A 156 -12.21 -6.72 -9.76
CA THR A 156 -10.80 -6.27 -9.84
C THR A 156 -10.70 -4.76 -9.93
N LYS A 157 -11.55 -4.12 -10.72
CA LYS A 157 -11.60 -2.66 -10.87
C LYS A 157 -12.01 -1.94 -9.59
N LEU A 158 -12.94 -2.52 -8.82
CA LEU A 158 -13.41 -1.97 -7.54
C LEU A 158 -12.50 -2.31 -6.38
N ALA A 159 -11.71 -3.39 -6.45
CA ALA A 159 -10.71 -3.74 -5.46
C ALA A 159 -9.40 -2.98 -5.69
N THR A 160 -9.07 -2.66 -6.93
CA THR A 160 -7.87 -1.88 -7.22
C THR A 160 -8.11 -0.43 -6.81
N PRO A 161 -7.27 0.15 -5.94
CA PRO A 161 -7.45 1.53 -5.53
C PRO A 161 -7.29 2.42 -6.77
N GLN A 162 -8.32 3.18 -7.10
CA GLN A 162 -8.32 4.07 -8.25
C GLN A 162 -7.64 5.37 -7.87
N TYR A 163 -6.30 5.34 -7.86
CA TYR A 163 -5.47 6.52 -7.61
C TYR A 163 -5.57 7.58 -8.73
N ARG A 164 -6.15 7.21 -9.88
CA ARG A 164 -6.54 8.10 -10.98
C ARG A 164 -8.06 8.33 -10.95
N MET A 165 -8.51 9.37 -10.27
CA MET A 165 -9.81 9.95 -10.56
C MET A 165 -9.61 11.00 -11.67
N THR A 166 -9.69 10.59 -12.93
CA THR A 166 -9.63 11.54 -14.05
C THR A 166 -10.82 12.50 -13.97
N GLY A 167 -10.54 13.81 -13.92
CA GLY A 167 -11.56 14.87 -14.00
C GLY A 167 -12.04 15.46 -12.67
N CYS A 168 -11.44 15.10 -11.53
CA CYS A 168 -11.78 15.72 -10.25
C CYS A 168 -10.49 16.06 -9.48
N GLU A 169 -10.02 17.32 -9.60
CA GLU A 169 -8.77 17.78 -8.96
C GLU A 169 -8.81 17.69 -7.43
N HIS A 170 -9.99 17.78 -6.84
CA HIS A 170 -10.23 17.79 -5.40
C HIS A 170 -10.10 16.39 -4.75
N HIS A 171 -10.56 15.35 -5.43
CA HIS A 171 -10.46 13.96 -4.94
C HIS A 171 -9.15 13.25 -5.36
N CYS A 172 -8.08 14.00 -5.57
CA CYS A 172 -6.78 13.43 -5.89
C CYS A 172 -6.17 12.76 -4.67
N TRP A 173 -5.82 11.47 -4.80
CA TRP A 173 -5.06 10.76 -3.78
C TRP A 173 -3.66 11.34 -3.64
N VAL A 174 -3.18 11.43 -2.42
CA VAL A 174 -1.84 11.91 -2.07
C VAL A 174 -1.16 10.95 -1.10
N LEU A 175 0.17 10.84 -1.25
CA LEU A 175 1.05 10.24 -0.27
C LEU A 175 1.68 11.38 0.54
N CYS A 176 1.43 11.41 1.84
CA CYS A 176 1.89 12.44 2.75
C CYS A 176 3.04 11.92 3.62
N ASN A 177 4.11 12.71 3.74
CA ASN A 177 5.07 12.62 4.83
C ASN A 177 4.62 13.58 5.94
N GLU A 178 4.12 13.02 7.03
CA GLU A 178 3.61 13.77 8.18
C GLU A 178 4.73 14.40 9.02
N SER A 179 5.93 13.81 9.03
CA SER A 179 7.08 14.37 9.74
C SER A 179 7.51 15.71 9.15
N LYS A 180 7.51 15.82 7.81
CA LYS A 180 8.02 16.98 7.07
C LYS A 180 6.92 17.90 6.54
N ARG A 181 5.66 17.47 6.62
CA ARG A 181 4.51 18.14 5.98
C ARG A 181 4.70 18.30 4.47
N GLU A 182 5.18 17.24 3.84
CA GLU A 182 5.35 17.15 2.39
C GLU A 182 4.32 16.16 1.82
N TYR A 183 3.87 16.36 0.58
CA TYR A 183 3.01 15.40 -0.09
C TYR A 183 3.35 15.23 -1.57
N ILE A 184 2.97 14.07 -2.11
CA ILE A 184 3.10 13.72 -3.52
C ILE A 184 1.73 13.31 -4.06
N ARG A 185 1.36 13.82 -5.23
CA ARG A 185 0.11 13.46 -5.92
C ARG A 185 0.22 12.11 -6.61
N ALA A 186 -0.73 11.22 -6.35
CA ALA A 186 -0.74 9.86 -6.91
C ALA A 186 -0.86 9.83 -8.44
N ALA A 187 -1.56 10.82 -9.02
CA ALA A 187 -1.75 10.91 -10.46
C ALA A 187 -0.42 11.08 -11.22
N ALA A 188 0.50 11.87 -10.67
CA ALA A 188 1.83 12.08 -11.25
C ALA A 188 2.69 10.81 -11.17
N LEU A 189 2.64 10.12 -10.04
CA LEU A 189 3.31 8.82 -9.87
C LEU A 189 2.81 7.79 -10.89
N ALA A 190 1.50 7.67 -11.06
CA ALA A 190 0.91 6.77 -12.06
C ALA A 190 1.35 7.08 -13.51
N GLU A 191 1.67 8.34 -13.81
CA GLU A 191 2.21 8.73 -15.11
C GLU A 191 3.66 8.28 -15.31
N VAL A 192 4.47 8.24 -14.24
CA VAL A 192 5.82 7.65 -14.27
C VAL A 192 5.74 6.17 -14.63
N ASP A 193 4.80 5.42 -14.05
CA ASP A 193 4.55 4.01 -14.39
C ASP A 193 4.19 3.83 -15.86
N ARG A 194 3.24 4.61 -16.37
CA ARG A 194 2.80 4.51 -17.77
C ARG A 194 3.96 4.71 -18.76
N LYS A 195 4.90 5.60 -18.44
CA LYS A 195 6.05 5.91 -19.29
C LYS A 195 7.22 4.94 -19.12
N SER A 196 7.19 4.07 -18.12
CA SER A 196 8.30 3.18 -17.80
C SER A 196 8.15 1.82 -18.46
N PRO A 197 9.15 1.36 -19.24
CA PRO A 197 9.12 0.03 -19.86
C PRO A 197 8.99 -1.07 -18.80
N GLY A 198 8.01 -1.96 -18.96
CA GLY A 198 7.83 -3.11 -18.06
C GLY A 198 7.17 -2.80 -16.70
N ALA A 199 6.76 -1.55 -16.45
CA ALA A 199 5.99 -1.24 -15.25
C ALA A 199 4.63 -1.94 -15.29
N LYS A 200 4.26 -2.62 -14.20
CA LYS A 200 2.89 -3.09 -14.02
C LYS A 200 2.03 -1.86 -13.78
N GLU A 201 1.00 -1.65 -14.60
CA GLU A 201 0.02 -0.61 -14.35
C GLU A 201 -0.52 -0.76 -12.92
N ASN A 202 -0.62 0.36 -12.19
CA ASN A 202 -1.13 0.45 -10.82
C ASN A 202 -0.18 -0.04 -9.73
N SER A 203 1.11 0.33 -9.77
CA SER A 203 1.93 0.27 -8.56
C SER A 203 1.29 1.20 -7.52
N GLY A 204 0.59 0.67 -6.53
CA GLY A 204 -0.10 1.51 -5.56
C GLY A 204 0.85 2.45 -4.81
N LEU A 205 0.32 3.52 -4.21
CA LEU A 205 1.11 4.52 -3.46
C LEU A 205 2.09 3.90 -2.44
N ALA A 206 1.71 2.79 -1.82
CA ALA A 206 2.57 2.04 -0.90
C ALA A 206 3.87 1.52 -1.55
N LEU A 207 3.85 1.15 -2.84
CA LEU A 207 5.07 0.75 -3.56
C LEU A 207 5.98 1.94 -3.84
N TYR A 208 5.42 3.14 -4.02
CA TYR A 208 6.22 4.35 -4.17
C TYR A 208 6.94 4.74 -2.89
N VAL A 209 6.29 4.61 -1.72
CA VAL A 209 6.92 4.83 -0.40
C VAL A 209 8.27 4.12 -0.33
N MET A 210 8.35 2.88 -0.82
CA MET A 210 9.58 2.05 -0.79
C MET A 210 10.78 2.69 -1.50
N ASN A 211 10.57 3.60 -2.45
CA ASN A 211 11.64 4.32 -3.14
C ASN A 211 12.19 5.49 -2.32
N PHE A 212 11.41 6.02 -1.37
CA PHE A 212 11.76 7.19 -0.56
C PHE A 212 12.24 6.85 0.86
N ILE A 213 12.03 5.62 1.31
CA ILE A 213 12.47 5.11 2.62
C ILE A 213 13.65 4.11 2.63
N PRO A 214 14.42 3.84 1.55
CA PRO A 214 15.59 2.97 1.64
C PRO A 214 16.53 3.36 2.78
N TRP A 215 17.05 2.36 3.48
CA TRP A 215 18.07 2.51 4.49
C TRP A 215 19.12 1.43 4.33
N LYS A 216 20.26 1.79 3.74
CA LYS A 216 21.40 0.92 3.50
C LYS A 216 22.60 1.46 4.28
N PRO A 217 22.94 0.90 5.45
CA PRO A 217 24.01 1.41 6.28
C PRO A 217 25.43 0.94 5.86
N ASP A 218 25.55 -0.05 4.96
CA ASP A 218 26.83 -0.74 4.70
C ASP A 218 27.62 -0.25 3.47
N TYR A 219 27.12 0.74 2.72
CA TYR A 219 27.84 1.25 1.56
C TYR A 219 28.66 2.49 1.96
N GLN A 220 29.98 2.41 1.81
CA GLN A 220 30.85 3.58 1.98
C GLN A 220 30.49 4.64 0.93
N PRO A 221 30.39 5.93 1.30
CA PRO A 221 30.00 6.99 0.38
C PRO A 221 31.13 7.23 -0.61
N VAL A 222 31.01 6.67 -1.80
CA VAL A 222 31.89 7.01 -2.93
C VAL A 222 31.34 8.27 -3.58
N THR A 223 31.46 9.39 -2.87
CA THR A 223 31.18 10.76 -3.33
C THR A 223 29.72 11.09 -3.68
N PHE A 224 29.30 12.28 -3.23
CA PHE A 224 27.94 12.85 -3.25
C PHE A 224 26.97 12.27 -2.21
N GLU A 225 26.14 13.17 -1.68
CA GLU A 225 25.19 13.02 -0.58
C GLU A 225 24.60 11.61 -0.45
N ASP A 226 24.83 10.98 0.71
CA ASP A 226 24.49 9.60 1.10
C ASP A 226 23.28 8.97 0.36
N PRO A 227 23.47 8.41 -0.86
CA PRO A 227 22.38 7.95 -1.73
C PRO A 227 21.73 6.65 -1.22
N HIS A 228 22.21 6.18 -0.08
CA HIS A 228 21.83 4.94 0.57
C HIS A 228 20.75 5.15 1.64
N ARG A 229 20.41 6.42 1.94
CA ARG A 229 19.34 6.82 2.84
C ARG A 229 18.32 7.63 2.07
N GLY A 230 17.16 7.03 1.86
CA GLY A 230 16.03 7.71 1.24
C GLY A 230 15.64 8.95 2.06
N PRO A 231 15.21 10.03 1.39
CA PRO A 231 14.95 11.31 2.04
C PRO A 231 13.87 11.23 3.12
N TRP A 232 13.02 10.20 3.11
CA TRP A 232 11.94 9.99 4.06
C TRP A 232 12.13 8.76 4.96
N ALA A 233 13.34 8.20 5.02
CA ALA A 233 13.60 7.03 5.87
C ALA A 233 13.41 7.35 7.37
N GLY A 234 12.54 6.59 8.03
CA GLY A 234 12.17 6.77 9.44
C GLY A 234 11.06 7.79 9.70
N ASP A 235 10.49 8.37 8.64
CA ASP A 235 9.39 9.33 8.74
C ASP A 235 8.02 8.64 8.87
N ARG A 236 7.03 9.44 9.27
CA ARG A 236 5.63 9.03 9.38
C ARG A 236 4.89 9.35 8.10
N PHE A 237 4.02 8.43 7.68
CA PHE A 237 3.32 8.55 6.41
C PHE A 237 1.81 8.41 6.56
N ARG A 238 1.07 8.93 5.59
CA ARG A 238 -0.37 8.73 5.44
C ARG A 238 -0.74 8.73 3.96
N ILE A 239 -1.64 7.85 3.54
CA ILE A 239 -2.33 7.97 2.24
C ILE A 239 -3.71 8.58 2.50
N THR A 240 -4.04 9.64 1.78
CA THR A 240 -5.27 10.39 1.96
C THR A 240 -5.62 11.13 0.66
N THR A 241 -6.54 12.08 0.68
CA THR A 241 -6.90 12.91 -0.46
C THR A 241 -6.43 14.36 -0.26
N LEU A 242 -6.33 15.11 -1.36
CA LEU A 242 -5.96 16.51 -1.31
C LEU A 242 -6.97 17.34 -0.49
N ASP A 243 -8.27 17.03 -0.61
CA ASP A 243 -9.34 17.64 0.21
C ASP A 243 -9.12 17.44 1.71
N ASP A 244 -8.74 16.21 2.11
CA ASP A 244 -8.53 15.84 3.51
C ASP A 244 -7.38 16.66 4.12
N ILE A 245 -6.30 16.95 3.36
CA ILE A 245 -5.17 17.74 3.88
C ILE A 245 -5.37 19.26 3.75
N ALA A 246 -6.12 19.72 2.75
CA ALA A 246 -6.46 21.13 2.58
C ALA A 246 -7.36 21.62 3.73
N GLY A 247 -8.32 20.80 4.15
CA GLY A 247 -9.23 21.13 5.26
C GLY A 247 -8.59 21.10 6.65
N LEU A 248 -7.43 20.46 6.82
CA LEU A 248 -6.81 20.31 8.13
C LEU A 248 -5.93 21.50 8.50
N GLU A 249 -5.10 22.00 7.58
CA GLU A 249 -4.12 23.06 7.87
C GLU A 249 -3.72 23.79 6.56
N GLU A 250 -4.54 24.74 6.09
CA GLU A 250 -4.22 25.59 4.94
C GLU A 250 -2.80 26.19 5.08
N ASN A 251 -1.98 26.01 4.04
CA ASN A 251 -0.59 26.51 3.91
C ASN A 251 0.53 25.82 4.71
N LYS A 252 0.29 24.68 5.37
CA LYS A 252 1.40 23.93 6.04
C LYS A 252 2.01 22.80 5.20
N TRP A 253 1.34 22.38 4.14
CA TRP A 253 1.76 21.25 3.32
C TRP A 253 2.51 21.71 2.07
N LYS A 254 3.73 21.19 1.86
CA LYS A 254 4.52 21.40 0.66
C LYS A 254 4.21 20.31 -0.37
N ASP A 255 3.75 20.71 -1.56
CA ASP A 255 3.70 19.83 -2.72
C ASP A 255 5.14 19.58 -3.21
N ILE A 256 5.57 18.32 -3.22
CA ILE A 256 6.89 17.93 -3.75
C ILE A 256 6.77 16.96 -4.93
N THR A 257 5.63 17.01 -5.63
CA THR A 257 5.30 16.03 -6.67
C THR A 257 6.34 16.01 -7.79
N ASP A 258 6.83 17.16 -8.22
CA ASP A 258 7.78 17.26 -9.34
C ASP A 258 9.15 16.71 -8.92
N GLU A 259 9.67 17.11 -7.74
CA GLU A 259 10.95 16.60 -7.23
C GLU A 259 10.92 15.08 -7.02
N ALA A 260 9.79 14.55 -6.56
CA ALA A 260 9.59 13.13 -6.37
C ALA A 260 9.55 12.36 -7.70
N VAL A 261 8.91 12.91 -8.72
CA VAL A 261 8.85 12.32 -10.07
C VAL A 261 10.24 12.29 -10.70
N GLU A 262 11.02 13.36 -10.59
CA GLU A 262 12.40 13.41 -11.07
C GLU A 262 13.28 12.35 -10.38
N THR A 263 13.16 12.23 -9.06
CA THR A 263 13.87 11.21 -8.27
C THR A 263 13.55 9.80 -8.78
N LEU A 264 12.28 9.50 -9.05
CA LEU A 264 11.86 8.19 -9.55
C LEU A 264 12.37 7.89 -10.96
N TYR A 265 12.42 8.90 -11.84
CA TYR A 265 13.03 8.73 -13.16
C TYR A 265 14.52 8.44 -13.06
N GLY A 266 15.24 9.10 -12.15
CA GLY A 266 16.65 8.82 -11.86
C GLY A 266 16.86 7.38 -11.44
N ILE A 267 16.14 6.92 -10.42
CA ILE A 267 16.22 5.53 -9.91
C ILE A 267 15.97 4.51 -11.04
N ARG A 268 14.94 4.73 -11.87
CA ARG A 268 14.60 3.80 -12.96
C ARG A 268 15.65 3.76 -14.05
N ARG A 269 16.28 4.90 -14.36
CA ARG A 269 17.39 4.96 -15.33
C ARG A 269 18.57 4.12 -14.84
N ASP A 270 18.99 4.34 -13.60
CA ASP A 270 20.12 3.61 -13.00
C ASP A 270 19.88 2.09 -12.95
N MET A 271 18.63 1.67 -12.71
CA MET A 271 18.26 0.25 -12.74
C MET A 271 18.38 -0.37 -14.14
N ILE A 272 17.98 0.35 -15.19
CA ILE A 272 18.10 -0.11 -16.58
C ILE A 272 19.58 -0.24 -16.95
N ASP A 273 20.39 0.76 -16.59
CA ASP A 273 21.82 0.77 -16.90
C ASP A 273 22.55 -0.37 -16.18
N MET A 274 22.22 -0.65 -14.91
CA MET A 274 22.77 -1.81 -14.18
C MET A 274 22.38 -3.16 -14.82
N GLN A 275 21.16 -3.29 -15.35
CA GLN A 275 20.73 -4.50 -16.03
C GLN A 275 21.43 -4.68 -17.39
N ALA A 276 21.70 -3.59 -18.11
CA ALA A 276 22.45 -3.62 -19.36
C ALA A 276 23.91 -4.04 -19.14
N VAL A 277 24.55 -3.57 -18.05
CA VAL A 277 25.93 -3.95 -17.69
C VAL A 277 26.05 -5.42 -17.27
N HIS A 278 25.02 -6.03 -16.70
CA HIS A 278 25.03 -7.46 -16.34
C HIS A 278 24.74 -8.42 -17.52
N LEU A 279 24.35 -7.88 -18.67
CA LEU A 279 24.05 -8.63 -19.90
C LEU A 279 25.17 -8.53 -20.95
N MET A 280 26.27 -7.83 -20.64
CA MET A 280 27.53 -7.79 -21.41
C MET A 280 28.61 -8.61 -20.72
#